data_AF-A0A7J9MQV1-F1
#
_entry.id   AF-A0A7J9MQV1-F1
#
_cell.length_a   1.000
_cell.length_b   1.000
_cell.length_c   1.000
_cell.angle_alpha   90.00
_cell.angle_beta   90.00
_cell.angle_gamma   90.00
#
_symmetry.space_group_name_H-M   'P 1'
#
loop_
_entity.id
_entity.type
_entity.pdbx_description
1 polymer ?
#
loop_
_entity_poly.entity_id
_entity_poly.type
_entity_poly.pdbx_seq_one_letter_code
_entity_poly.pdbx_strand_id
1 'polypeptide(L)'
;TPSLSSEIGNRHDDVTIKEAGDGNLNFVYIVVATRASFIIQQALTYERCIGESLPMIIEGKYFEAVTSKEHGGLCHDYVPQLDHLDRTIGMQCSEPPHIILRKGLITAIEYRFLSEHMFEYMVNSLFYGSLLYRPTTEDKCAAAVNVFVQWLNVVGMWNSVGSIYKEWRLKTIEQTWDLFHQKLNKDESGKAYLPAIYNLIQEEYMKELFHDTLGFGVAKMIRRIGGVDHVEDFESIREGSIRADSEAKALELANSHLKEKQQFLAIGEVISPIMQVQS
;
A
#
# COMPACT_ATOMS: atom_id res chain seq x y z
N THR A 1 -10.63 -26.03 1.91
CA THR A 1 -12.12 -26.18 1.95
C THR A 1 -12.59 -26.86 0.67
N PRO A 2 -13.84 -27.37 0.60
CA PRO A 2 -14.34 -28.07 -0.60
C PRO A 2 -14.26 -27.24 -1.89
N SER A 3 -14.45 -25.91 -1.82
CA SER A 3 -14.31 -25.02 -2.97
C SER A 3 -12.88 -24.99 -3.50
N LEU A 4 -11.90 -24.65 -2.66
CA LEU A 4 -10.47 -24.61 -3.06
C LEU A 4 -9.94 -26.00 -3.47
N SER A 5 -10.43 -27.07 -2.85
CA SER A 5 -10.07 -28.44 -3.24
C SER A 5 -10.55 -28.78 -4.66
N SER A 6 -11.71 -28.26 -5.07
CA SER A 6 -12.23 -28.48 -6.42
C SER A 6 -11.40 -27.79 -7.50
N GLU A 7 -10.79 -26.64 -7.20
CA GLU A 7 -9.94 -25.88 -8.13
C GLU A 7 -8.67 -26.65 -8.51
N ILE A 8 -8.10 -27.40 -7.56
CA ILE A 8 -6.98 -28.33 -7.80
C ILE A 8 -7.44 -29.72 -8.29
N GLY A 9 -8.72 -29.86 -8.65
CA GLY A 9 -9.28 -31.11 -9.15
C GLY A 9 -9.35 -32.23 -8.11
N ASN A 10 -9.38 -31.89 -6.82
CA ASN A 10 -9.32 -32.80 -5.67
C ASN A 10 -8.10 -33.75 -5.71
N ARG A 11 -7.02 -33.34 -6.37
CA ARG A 11 -5.74 -34.03 -6.36
C ARG A 11 -4.80 -33.26 -5.45
N HIS A 12 -4.17 -33.99 -4.53
CA HIS A 12 -3.27 -33.41 -3.53
C HIS A 12 -1.80 -33.82 -3.77
N ASP A 13 -1.56 -34.75 -4.69
CA ASP A 13 -0.25 -35.38 -4.91
C ASP A 13 0.76 -34.43 -5.58
N ASP A 14 0.30 -33.38 -6.25
CA ASP A 14 1.09 -32.37 -6.96
C ASP A 14 1.05 -30.99 -6.29
N VAL A 15 0.51 -30.89 -5.08
CA VAL A 15 0.37 -29.63 -4.36
C VAL A 15 1.66 -29.30 -3.62
N THR A 16 2.24 -28.15 -3.92
CA THR A 16 3.34 -27.56 -3.15
C THR A 16 2.80 -26.41 -2.31
N ILE A 17 3.09 -26.42 -1.01
CA ILE A 17 2.70 -25.37 -0.07
C ILE A 17 3.96 -24.74 0.51
N LYS A 18 4.05 -23.41 0.48
CA LYS A 18 5.12 -22.65 1.11
C LYS A 18 4.53 -21.50 1.92
N GLU A 19 4.87 -21.45 3.21
CA GLU A 19 4.61 -20.25 4.02
C GLU A 19 5.53 -19.11 3.53
N ALA A 20 4.93 -17.98 3.20
CA ALA A 20 5.56 -16.83 2.59
C ALA A 20 5.16 -15.51 3.27
N GLY A 21 4.46 -15.56 4.40
CA GLY A 21 4.09 -14.38 5.17
C GLY A 21 5.32 -13.77 5.83
N ASP A 22 5.70 -12.59 5.36
CA ASP A 22 6.71 -11.72 5.97
C ASP A 22 6.08 -10.59 6.80
N GLY A 23 4.75 -10.62 6.98
CA GLY A 23 3.99 -9.67 7.78
C GLY A 23 3.79 -10.07 9.25
N ASN A 24 3.43 -9.08 10.08
CA ASN A 24 3.41 -9.21 11.53
C ASN A 24 2.18 -9.93 12.12
N LEU A 25 1.11 -10.07 11.35
CA LEU A 25 -0.20 -10.46 11.90
C LEU A 25 -0.62 -11.90 11.54
N ASN A 26 -0.43 -12.30 10.28
CA ASN A 26 -1.07 -13.48 9.72
C ASN A 26 -0.03 -14.45 9.15
N PHE A 27 -0.38 -15.73 9.09
CA PHE A 27 0.32 -16.67 8.22
C PHE A 27 -0.21 -16.53 6.80
N VAL A 28 0.68 -16.55 5.81
CA VAL A 28 0.34 -16.48 4.40
C VAL A 28 1.02 -17.65 3.71
N TYR A 29 0.25 -18.48 3.03
CA TYR A 29 0.73 -19.67 2.34
C TYR A 29 0.50 -19.51 0.85
N ILE A 30 1.54 -19.68 0.05
CA ILE A 30 1.43 -19.84 -1.40
C ILE A 30 1.23 -21.33 -1.66
N VAL A 31 0.13 -21.66 -2.32
CA VAL A 31 -0.20 -23.02 -2.72
C VAL A 31 -0.16 -23.09 -4.24
N VAL A 32 0.64 -24.00 -4.77
CA VAL A 32 0.83 -24.21 -6.20
C VAL A 32 0.47 -25.65 -6.53
N ALA A 33 -0.44 -25.84 -7.48
CA ALA A 33 -0.79 -27.12 -8.07
C ALA A 33 -0.75 -27.02 -9.59
N THR A 34 -0.79 -28.15 -10.31
CA THR A 34 -0.70 -28.15 -11.78
C THR A 34 -1.82 -27.34 -12.45
N ARG A 35 -2.98 -27.20 -11.78
CA ARG A 35 -4.19 -26.57 -12.34
C ARG A 35 -4.49 -25.18 -11.82
N ALA A 36 -3.92 -24.80 -10.69
CA ALA A 36 -4.26 -23.57 -10.00
C ALA A 36 -3.17 -23.18 -8.99
N SER A 37 -3.06 -21.88 -8.73
CA SER A 37 -2.30 -21.32 -7.63
C SER A 37 -3.18 -20.40 -6.80
N PHE A 38 -3.04 -20.45 -5.49
CA PHE A 38 -3.79 -19.59 -4.57
C PHE A 38 -2.96 -19.22 -3.36
N ILE A 39 -3.33 -18.10 -2.76
CA ILE A 39 -2.81 -17.63 -1.49
C ILE A 39 -3.83 -17.99 -0.41
N ILE A 40 -3.38 -18.66 0.65
CA ILE A 40 -4.17 -18.85 1.87
C ILE A 40 -3.63 -17.96 2.96
N GLN A 41 -4.47 -17.07 3.48
CA GLN A 41 -4.16 -16.24 4.63
C GLN A 41 -4.92 -16.72 5.87
N GLN A 42 -4.16 -17.00 6.93
CA GLN A 42 -4.67 -17.43 8.22
C GLN A 42 -4.30 -16.39 9.29
N ALA A 43 -5.27 -15.58 9.69
CA ALA A 43 -5.13 -14.75 10.89
C ALA A 43 -5.23 -15.57 12.18
N LEU A 44 -4.61 -15.01 13.21
CA LEU A 44 -4.48 -15.56 14.53
C LEU A 44 -5.33 -14.76 15.52
N THR A 45 -5.52 -15.28 16.73
CA THR A 45 -6.13 -14.55 17.86
C THR A 45 -5.10 -13.67 18.59
N TYR A 46 -3.94 -13.45 18.00
CA TYR A 46 -2.83 -12.70 18.55
C TYR A 46 -1.94 -12.16 17.42
N GLU A 47 -1.07 -11.22 17.72
CA GLU A 47 -0.10 -10.69 16.76
C GLU A 47 1.03 -11.71 16.53
N ARG A 48 1.17 -12.22 15.29
CA ARG A 48 2.12 -13.30 14.94
C ARG A 48 3.56 -13.00 15.36
N CYS A 49 4.05 -11.77 15.20
CA CYS A 49 5.44 -11.43 15.51
C CYS A 49 5.73 -11.34 17.03
N ILE A 50 4.71 -11.07 17.85
CA ILE A 50 4.85 -10.94 19.31
C ILE A 50 4.43 -12.23 20.03
N GLY A 51 3.46 -12.96 19.47
CA GLY A 51 2.89 -14.19 20.03
C GLY A 51 1.67 -13.93 20.91
N GLU A 52 1.26 -14.98 21.64
CA GLU A 52 0.02 -15.01 22.44
C GLU A 52 -0.07 -13.94 23.54
N SER A 53 1.05 -13.32 23.90
CA SER A 53 1.12 -12.22 24.86
C SER A 53 0.45 -10.93 24.38
N LEU A 54 0.20 -10.79 23.07
CA LEU A 54 -0.55 -9.68 22.50
C LEU A 54 -1.79 -10.20 21.73
N PRO A 55 -2.92 -10.39 22.42
CA PRO A 55 -4.16 -10.87 21.80
C PRO A 55 -4.75 -9.87 20.79
N MET A 56 -5.36 -10.42 19.74
CA MET A 56 -5.99 -9.68 18.65
C MET A 56 -7.38 -10.24 18.34
N ILE A 57 -8.31 -9.34 18.03
CA ILE A 57 -9.68 -9.71 17.65
C ILE A 57 -9.67 -10.18 16.18
N ILE A 58 -10.17 -11.39 15.91
CA ILE A 58 -10.15 -11.99 14.56
C ILE A 58 -11.09 -11.26 13.57
N GLU A 59 -12.02 -10.44 14.04
CA GLU A 59 -12.95 -9.66 13.20
C GLU A 59 -12.23 -8.80 12.15
N GLY A 60 -10.94 -8.47 12.34
CA GLY A 60 -10.11 -7.85 11.31
C GLY A 60 -10.14 -8.60 9.97
N LYS A 61 -10.25 -9.95 9.98
CA LYS A 61 -10.42 -10.75 8.76
C LYS A 61 -11.71 -10.46 8.02
N TYR A 62 -12.80 -10.26 8.76
CA TYR A 62 -14.09 -9.97 8.15
C TYR A 62 -13.99 -8.65 7.38
N PHE A 63 -13.40 -7.62 7.99
CA PHE A 63 -13.16 -6.34 7.32
C PHE A 63 -12.19 -6.45 6.14
N GLU A 64 -11.13 -7.25 6.26
CA GLU A 64 -10.20 -7.53 5.15
C GLU A 64 -10.93 -8.16 3.96
N ALA A 65 -11.75 -9.18 4.20
CA ALA A 65 -12.51 -9.84 3.15
C ALA A 65 -13.58 -8.94 2.51
N VAL A 66 -14.29 -8.15 3.32
CA VAL A 66 -15.27 -7.15 2.83
C VAL A 66 -14.56 -6.12 1.95
N THR A 67 -13.45 -5.56 2.42
CA THR A 67 -12.65 -4.57 1.67
C THR A 67 -12.10 -5.17 0.38
N SER A 68 -11.54 -6.39 0.43
CA SER A 68 -11.02 -7.08 -0.75
C SER A 68 -12.12 -7.32 -1.79
N LYS A 69 -13.34 -7.67 -1.37
CA LYS A 69 -14.47 -7.86 -2.28
C LYS A 69 -14.94 -6.54 -2.89
N GLU A 70 -15.03 -5.48 -2.10
CA GLU A 70 -15.41 -4.15 -2.60
C GLU A 70 -14.37 -3.59 -3.56
N HIS A 71 -13.09 -3.62 -3.18
CA HIS A 71 -12.01 -3.16 -4.04
C HIS A 71 -11.89 -4.03 -5.28
N GLY A 72 -11.99 -5.37 -5.18
CA GLY A 72 -12.00 -6.26 -6.33
C GLY A 72 -13.14 -5.97 -7.33
N GLY A 73 -14.29 -5.50 -6.86
CA GLY A 73 -15.37 -5.03 -7.73
C GLY A 73 -15.08 -3.71 -8.45
N LEU A 74 -14.21 -2.86 -7.90
CA LEU A 74 -13.84 -1.56 -8.46
C LEU A 74 -12.56 -1.61 -9.31
N CYS A 75 -11.64 -2.52 -8.97
CA CYS A 75 -10.30 -2.60 -9.54
C CYS A 75 -9.79 -4.05 -9.61
N HIS A 76 -10.52 -4.90 -10.32
CA HIS A 76 -10.26 -6.34 -10.42
C HIS A 76 -8.84 -6.72 -10.89
N ASP A 77 -8.21 -5.90 -11.72
CA ASP A 77 -6.84 -6.13 -12.20
C ASP A 77 -5.77 -5.96 -11.12
N TYR A 78 -6.10 -5.28 -10.00
CA TYR A 78 -5.16 -4.88 -8.95
C TYR A 78 -5.41 -5.55 -7.60
N VAL A 79 -6.48 -6.33 -7.47
CA VAL A 79 -6.86 -7.00 -6.23
C VAL A 79 -7.09 -8.48 -6.51
N PRO A 80 -6.40 -9.39 -5.77
CA PRO A 80 -6.64 -10.82 -5.89
C PRO A 80 -8.12 -11.17 -5.67
N GLN A 81 -8.65 -12.06 -6.50
CA GLN A 81 -10.03 -12.51 -6.37
C GLN A 81 -10.20 -13.32 -5.08
N LEU A 82 -11.24 -12.99 -4.30
CA LEU A 82 -11.58 -13.69 -3.07
C LEU A 82 -12.49 -14.88 -3.37
N ASP A 83 -11.96 -16.10 -3.28
CA ASP A 83 -12.73 -17.33 -3.58
C ASP A 83 -13.30 -18.00 -2.32
N HIS A 84 -12.69 -17.72 -1.15
CA HIS A 84 -13.11 -18.36 0.09
C HIS A 84 -12.92 -17.47 1.32
N LEU A 85 -13.93 -17.49 2.22
CA LEU A 85 -13.92 -16.82 3.52
C LEU A 85 -14.47 -17.74 4.61
N ASP A 86 -13.61 -18.06 5.59
CA ASP A 86 -13.94 -18.67 6.89
C ASP A 86 -12.91 -18.14 7.94
N ARG A 87 -12.39 -18.98 8.84
CA ARG A 87 -11.18 -18.70 9.63
C ARG A 87 -9.92 -18.52 8.77
N THR A 88 -9.99 -18.79 7.47
CA THR A 88 -8.93 -18.55 6.49
C THR A 88 -9.51 -17.80 5.30
N ILE A 89 -8.73 -16.91 4.72
CA ILE A 89 -9.05 -16.24 3.47
C ILE A 89 -8.28 -16.97 2.36
N GLY A 90 -8.99 -17.40 1.31
CA GLY A 90 -8.39 -17.96 0.10
C GLY A 90 -8.55 -16.96 -1.05
N MET A 91 -7.43 -16.63 -1.69
CA MET A 91 -7.40 -15.71 -2.83
C MET A 91 -6.69 -16.37 -4.02
N GLN A 92 -7.31 -16.37 -5.19
CA GLN A 92 -6.63 -16.75 -6.42
C GLN A 92 -5.50 -15.77 -6.71
N CYS A 93 -4.32 -16.32 -7.03
CA CYS A 93 -3.19 -15.51 -7.45
C CYS A 93 -2.71 -15.92 -8.84
N SER A 94 -2.17 -14.95 -9.56
CA SER A 94 -1.44 -15.21 -10.79
C SER A 94 -0.26 -16.15 -10.52
N GLU A 95 0.06 -17.01 -11.49
CA GLU A 95 1.17 -17.95 -11.34
C GLU A 95 2.48 -17.21 -10.98
N PRO A 96 3.34 -17.81 -10.13
CA PRO A 96 4.65 -17.26 -9.80
C PRO A 96 5.46 -16.81 -11.05
N PRO A 97 6.35 -15.81 -10.94
CA PRO A 97 7.00 -15.35 -9.72
C PRO A 97 6.63 -13.90 -9.33
N HIS A 98 5.44 -13.70 -8.76
CA HIS A 98 5.13 -12.43 -8.08
C HIS A 98 5.94 -12.30 -6.78
N ILE A 99 6.46 -11.11 -6.50
CA ILE A 99 7.20 -10.80 -5.27
C ILE A 99 6.58 -9.61 -4.55
N ILE A 100 6.78 -9.52 -3.23
CA ILE A 100 6.42 -8.33 -2.45
C ILE A 100 7.19 -7.13 -3.01
N LEU A 101 6.49 -6.04 -3.35
CA LEU A 101 7.06 -4.84 -3.96
C LEU A 101 8.29 -4.33 -3.20
N ARG A 102 8.24 -4.33 -1.86
CA ARG A 102 9.38 -3.92 -1.01
C ARG A 102 10.67 -4.69 -1.33
N LYS A 103 10.60 -6.02 -1.55
CA LYS A 103 11.76 -6.84 -1.91
C LYS A 103 12.33 -6.46 -3.27
N GLY A 104 11.46 -6.17 -4.23
CA GLY A 104 11.87 -5.61 -5.53
C GLY A 104 12.52 -4.25 -5.39
N LEU A 105 11.95 -3.39 -4.54
CA LEU A 105 12.48 -2.05 -4.30
C LEU A 105 13.86 -2.08 -3.65
N ILE A 106 14.06 -2.98 -2.69
CA ILE A 106 15.35 -3.21 -2.01
C ILE A 106 16.42 -3.71 -2.98
N THR A 107 16.03 -4.53 -3.95
CA THR A 107 16.93 -5.11 -4.97
C THR A 107 17.09 -4.24 -6.22
N ALA A 108 16.61 -2.99 -6.17
CA ALA A 108 16.71 -2.01 -7.24
C ALA A 108 16.02 -2.41 -8.56
N ILE A 109 14.86 -3.08 -8.47
CA ILE A 109 14.04 -3.42 -9.63
C ILE A 109 13.15 -2.24 -10.01
N GLU A 110 13.27 -1.76 -11.24
CA GLU A 110 12.35 -0.77 -11.81
C GLU A 110 11.08 -1.44 -12.35
N TYR A 111 9.93 -0.92 -11.92
CA TYR A 111 8.62 -1.40 -12.32
C TYR A 111 7.95 -0.39 -13.25
N ARG A 112 8.06 -0.64 -14.57
CA ARG A 112 7.60 0.26 -15.63
C ARG A 112 6.20 0.84 -15.43
N PHE A 113 5.24 0.04 -14.96
CA PHE A 113 3.83 0.42 -14.81
C PHE A 113 3.42 0.72 -13.37
N LEU A 114 4.37 0.81 -12.43
CA LEU A 114 4.04 0.94 -11.02
C LEU A 114 3.22 2.20 -10.73
N SER A 115 3.60 3.35 -11.29
CA SER A 115 2.87 4.59 -11.08
C SER A 115 1.45 4.52 -11.61
N GLU A 116 1.26 4.01 -12.84
CA GLU A 116 -0.04 3.84 -13.49
C GLU A 116 -0.94 2.88 -12.70
N HIS A 117 -0.45 1.69 -12.36
CA HIS A 117 -1.22 0.68 -11.62
C HIS A 117 -1.61 1.17 -10.22
N MET A 118 -0.68 1.81 -9.50
CA MET A 118 -0.97 2.35 -8.16
C MET A 118 -1.99 3.49 -8.24
N PHE A 119 -1.84 4.39 -9.22
CA PHE A 119 -2.79 5.45 -9.48
C PHE A 119 -4.19 4.90 -9.78
N GLU A 120 -4.32 3.93 -10.68
CA GLU A 120 -5.62 3.35 -11.05
C GLU A 120 -6.28 2.65 -9.87
N TYR A 121 -5.52 1.86 -9.12
CA TYR A 121 -6.02 1.26 -7.89
C TYR A 121 -6.54 2.32 -6.92
N MET A 122 -5.79 3.42 -6.71
CA MET A 122 -6.19 4.49 -5.80
C MET A 122 -7.43 5.24 -6.30
N VAL A 123 -7.49 5.68 -7.55
CA VAL A 123 -8.71 6.36 -8.03
C VAL A 123 -9.93 5.44 -7.87
N ASN A 124 -9.80 4.16 -8.21
CA ASN A 124 -10.91 3.24 -8.14
C ASN A 124 -11.35 2.95 -6.69
N SER A 125 -10.41 2.70 -5.79
CA SER A 125 -10.73 2.40 -4.39
C SER A 125 -11.08 3.63 -3.56
N LEU A 126 -10.41 4.76 -3.78
CA LEU A 126 -10.57 5.97 -2.98
C LEU A 126 -11.70 6.86 -3.52
N PHE A 127 -11.63 7.28 -4.78
CA PHE A 127 -12.57 8.24 -5.33
C PHE A 127 -13.95 7.62 -5.56
N TYR A 128 -14.03 6.49 -6.29
CA TYR A 128 -15.31 5.80 -6.53
C TYR A 128 -15.86 5.09 -5.28
N GLY A 129 -15.04 4.92 -4.25
CA GLY A 129 -15.46 4.47 -2.91
C GLY A 129 -15.96 5.59 -2.00
N SER A 130 -15.67 6.86 -2.32
CA SER A 130 -15.96 8.00 -1.44
C SER A 130 -17.33 8.63 -1.67
N LEU A 131 -17.75 9.45 -0.69
CA LEU A 131 -18.87 10.37 -0.78
C LEU A 131 -18.73 11.44 -1.87
N LEU A 132 -17.57 11.61 -2.52
CA LEU A 132 -17.51 12.48 -3.69
C LEU A 132 -18.28 11.86 -4.87
N TYR A 133 -18.28 10.53 -4.96
CA TYR A 133 -18.88 9.81 -6.07
C TYR A 133 -20.15 9.04 -5.70
N ARG A 134 -20.21 8.43 -4.51
CA ARG A 134 -21.36 7.63 -4.07
C ARG A 134 -22.46 8.50 -3.46
N PRO A 135 -23.75 8.17 -3.67
CA PRO A 135 -24.85 8.82 -2.95
C PRO A 135 -24.73 8.60 -1.44
N THR A 136 -25.11 9.61 -0.64
CA THR A 136 -25.07 9.57 0.83
C THR A 136 -25.94 8.46 1.46
N THR A 137 -26.80 7.82 0.69
CA THR A 137 -27.68 6.73 1.12
C THR A 137 -27.02 5.34 1.08
N GLU A 138 -25.82 5.20 0.50
CA GLU A 138 -25.14 3.91 0.27
C GLU A 138 -23.86 3.71 1.12
N ASP A 139 -23.61 4.59 2.08
CA ASP A 139 -22.25 4.81 2.58
C ASP A 139 -21.81 3.84 3.70
N LYS A 140 -20.74 3.08 3.45
CA LYS A 140 -19.90 2.43 4.47
C LYS A 140 -18.43 2.54 4.06
N CYS A 141 -17.67 3.27 4.88
CA CYS A 141 -16.21 3.23 5.06
C CYS A 141 -15.31 3.81 3.96
N ALA A 142 -14.86 5.05 4.20
CA ALA A 142 -13.62 5.62 3.67
C ALA A 142 -12.37 4.89 4.22
N ALA A 143 -12.02 3.72 3.67
CA ALA A 143 -10.81 2.97 4.01
C ALA A 143 -9.55 3.43 3.22
N ALA A 144 -9.68 4.50 2.45
CA ALA A 144 -8.79 4.90 1.38
C ALA A 144 -7.37 5.37 1.80
N VAL A 145 -7.23 6.08 2.92
CA VAL A 145 -6.00 6.84 3.21
C VAL A 145 -4.75 5.96 3.44
N ASN A 146 -4.90 4.64 3.65
CA ASN A 146 -3.77 3.77 4.02
C ASN A 146 -2.83 3.38 2.85
N VAL A 147 -3.27 3.41 1.58
CA VAL A 147 -2.45 2.85 0.47
C VAL A 147 -1.37 3.83 -0.02
N PHE A 148 -1.68 5.12 -0.17
CA PHE A 148 -0.66 6.13 -0.52
C PHE A 148 0.38 6.29 0.61
N VAL A 149 -0.10 6.21 1.85
CA VAL A 149 0.71 6.34 3.07
C VAL A 149 1.68 5.17 3.25
N GLN A 150 1.37 3.99 2.73
CA GLN A 150 2.34 2.88 2.69
C GLN A 150 3.46 3.12 1.69
N TRP A 151 3.20 3.87 0.63
CA TRP A 151 4.11 4.07 -0.48
C TRP A 151 5.13 5.21 -0.24
N LEU A 152 4.83 6.16 0.64
CA LEU A 152 5.82 7.11 1.17
C LEU A 152 6.88 6.45 2.08
N ASN A 153 6.77 5.16 2.42
CA ASN A 153 7.78 4.45 3.24
C ASN A 153 9.02 3.98 2.45
N VAL A 154 9.20 4.41 1.20
CA VAL A 154 10.38 4.07 0.37
C VAL A 154 11.62 4.90 0.75
N VAL A 155 11.58 5.55 1.91
CA VAL A 155 12.66 6.36 2.49
C VAL A 155 13.73 5.48 3.18
N GLY A 156 13.71 4.15 3.02
CA GLY A 156 14.64 3.28 3.77
C GLY A 156 16.04 3.08 3.18
N MET A 157 16.26 3.35 1.89
CA MET A 157 17.50 2.97 1.20
C MET A 157 18.12 4.13 0.43
N TRP A 158 18.50 5.17 1.15
CA TRP A 158 19.08 6.37 0.55
C TRP A 158 20.55 6.23 0.23
N ASN A 159 21.26 5.36 0.94
CA ASN A 159 22.72 5.28 0.81
C ASN A 159 23.19 3.98 0.11
N SER A 160 22.31 2.99 -0.04
CA SER A 160 22.66 1.63 -0.48
C SER A 160 22.40 1.34 -1.97
N VAL A 161 21.80 2.27 -2.72
CA VAL A 161 21.48 2.11 -4.15
C VAL A 161 22.02 3.28 -4.98
N GLY A 162 22.22 3.05 -6.28
CA GLY A 162 22.76 4.06 -7.21
C GLY A 162 21.83 5.27 -7.40
N SER A 163 22.39 6.42 -7.82
CA SER A 163 21.66 7.67 -8.02
C SER A 163 20.50 7.55 -9.02
N ILE A 164 20.71 6.84 -10.13
CA ILE A 164 19.70 6.60 -11.17
C ILE A 164 18.44 5.96 -10.59
N TYR A 165 18.62 4.91 -9.77
CA TYR A 165 17.49 4.20 -9.19
C TYR A 165 16.75 5.04 -8.13
N LYS A 166 17.45 5.91 -7.40
CA LYS A 166 16.79 6.89 -6.51
C LYS A 166 15.93 7.85 -7.32
N GLU A 167 16.46 8.40 -8.40
CA GLU A 167 15.73 9.29 -9.29
C GLU A 167 14.46 8.62 -9.85
N TRP A 168 14.58 7.37 -10.31
CA TRP A 168 13.42 6.58 -10.75
C TRP A 168 12.34 6.46 -9.66
N ARG A 169 12.72 6.17 -8.41
CA ARG A 169 11.77 6.07 -7.29
C ARG A 169 11.04 7.39 -7.04
N LEU A 170 11.77 8.50 -6.99
CA LEU A 170 11.20 9.83 -6.77
C LEU A 170 10.29 10.26 -7.91
N LYS A 171 10.69 9.98 -9.15
CA LYS A 171 9.86 10.22 -10.32
C LYS A 171 8.59 9.38 -10.30
N THR A 172 8.68 8.13 -9.84
CA THR A 172 7.48 7.31 -9.65
C THR A 172 6.54 7.98 -8.64
N ILE A 173 7.09 8.52 -7.53
CA ILE A 173 6.40 9.35 -6.51
C ILE A 173 5.61 10.49 -7.10
N GLU A 174 6.31 11.36 -7.81
CA GLU A 174 5.72 12.48 -8.49
C GLU A 174 4.63 12.05 -9.47
N GLN A 175 4.93 11.11 -10.37
CA GLN A 175 4.01 10.65 -11.40
C GLN A 175 2.71 10.07 -10.82
N THR A 176 2.79 9.29 -9.75
CA THR A 176 1.62 8.66 -9.15
C THR A 176 0.67 9.70 -8.56
N TRP A 177 1.23 10.71 -7.87
CA TRP A 177 0.43 11.81 -7.33
C TRP A 177 -0.14 12.69 -8.44
N ASP A 178 0.66 13.01 -9.46
CA ASP A 178 0.22 13.85 -10.57
C ASP A 178 -0.91 13.21 -11.39
N LEU A 179 -0.82 11.90 -11.65
CA LEU A 179 -1.90 11.14 -12.29
C LEU A 179 -3.17 11.20 -11.44
N PHE A 180 -3.04 10.99 -10.12
CA PHE A 180 -4.17 11.06 -9.17
C PHE A 180 -4.82 12.44 -9.18
N HIS A 181 -4.03 13.49 -9.01
CA HIS A 181 -4.49 14.87 -9.02
C HIS A 181 -5.16 15.26 -10.34
N GLN A 182 -4.56 14.90 -11.49
CA GLN A 182 -5.13 15.18 -12.80
C GLN A 182 -6.47 14.46 -13.03
N LYS A 183 -6.61 13.22 -12.55
CA LYS A 183 -7.85 12.46 -12.70
C LYS A 183 -8.98 13.05 -11.88
N LEU A 184 -8.72 13.42 -10.62
CA LEU A 184 -9.72 14.07 -9.78
C LEU A 184 -10.15 15.41 -10.36
N ASN A 185 -9.25 16.17 -10.99
CA ASN A 185 -9.58 17.44 -11.65
C ASN A 185 -10.38 17.29 -12.96
N LYS A 186 -10.35 16.12 -13.62
CA LYS A 186 -11.03 15.88 -14.90
C LYS A 186 -12.39 15.19 -14.78
N ASP A 187 -12.64 14.42 -13.72
CA ASP A 187 -13.96 13.79 -13.54
C ASP A 187 -14.98 14.87 -13.13
N GLU A 188 -15.93 15.14 -14.03
CA GLU A 188 -17.04 16.06 -13.80
C GLU A 188 -17.86 15.56 -12.60
N SER A 189 -17.85 16.33 -11.51
CA SER A 189 -18.64 16.17 -10.29
C SER A 189 -19.18 14.76 -10.05
N GLY A 190 -18.50 14.00 -9.19
CA GLY A 190 -19.06 12.74 -8.70
C GLY A 190 -20.50 12.94 -8.20
N LYS A 191 -21.27 11.85 -8.10
CA LYS A 191 -22.74 11.93 -8.08
C LYS A 191 -23.35 12.58 -6.83
N ALA A 192 -22.53 12.97 -5.86
CA ALA A 192 -22.97 13.52 -4.59
C ALA A 192 -23.21 15.05 -4.60
N TYR A 193 -22.50 15.80 -5.46
CA TYR A 193 -22.59 17.26 -5.50
C TYR A 193 -23.03 17.75 -6.88
N LEU A 194 -23.74 18.89 -6.90
CA LEU A 194 -23.98 19.59 -8.16
C LEU A 194 -22.64 20.06 -8.76
N PRO A 195 -22.46 20.03 -10.10
CA PRO A 195 -21.22 20.45 -10.75
C PRO A 195 -20.70 21.83 -10.29
N ALA A 196 -21.62 22.78 -10.11
CA ALA A 196 -21.28 24.12 -9.66
C ALA A 196 -20.69 24.14 -8.23
N ILE A 197 -21.18 23.29 -7.32
CA ILE A 197 -20.66 23.19 -5.95
C ILE A 197 -19.33 22.44 -5.96
N TYR A 198 -19.26 21.33 -6.71
CA TYR A 198 -18.05 20.52 -6.82
C TYR A 198 -16.85 21.36 -7.29
N ASN A 199 -17.02 22.13 -8.37
CA ASN A 199 -15.96 22.98 -8.91
C ASN A 199 -15.50 24.08 -7.94
N LEU A 200 -16.37 24.53 -7.02
CA LEU A 200 -16.02 25.55 -6.03
C LEU A 200 -15.18 25.00 -4.87
N ILE A 201 -15.33 23.71 -4.53
CA ILE A 201 -14.67 23.10 -3.37
C ILE A 201 -13.49 22.21 -3.74
N GLN A 202 -13.37 21.83 -5.02
CA GLN A 202 -12.39 20.85 -5.49
C GLN A 202 -10.94 21.25 -5.19
N GLU A 203 -10.56 22.50 -5.46
CA GLU A 203 -9.19 22.97 -5.23
C GLU A 203 -8.80 22.89 -3.74
N GLU A 204 -9.66 23.38 -2.84
CA GLU A 204 -9.37 23.33 -1.39
C GLU A 204 -9.41 21.88 -0.88
N TYR A 205 -10.34 21.05 -1.37
CA TYR A 205 -10.38 19.63 -1.04
C TYR A 205 -9.09 18.90 -1.46
N MET A 206 -8.60 19.13 -2.68
CA MET A 206 -7.39 18.48 -3.17
C MET A 206 -6.15 18.92 -2.38
N LYS A 207 -6.12 20.18 -1.97
CA LYS A 207 -5.05 20.71 -1.10
C LYS A 207 -5.08 20.09 0.29
N GLU A 208 -6.25 20.01 0.94
CA GLU A 208 -6.39 19.34 2.23
C GLU A 208 -6.01 17.87 2.13
N LEU A 209 -6.50 17.17 1.09
CA LEU A 209 -6.17 15.76 0.83
C LEU A 209 -4.66 15.57 0.65
N PHE A 210 -3.99 16.46 -0.08
CA PHE A 210 -2.54 16.43 -0.24
C PHE A 210 -1.81 16.56 1.10
N HIS A 211 -2.18 17.55 1.91
CA HIS A 211 -1.52 17.81 3.20
C HIS A 211 -1.77 16.72 4.24
N ASP A 212 -2.97 16.13 4.25
CA ASP A 212 -3.29 14.97 5.08
C ASP A 212 -2.49 13.76 4.64
N THR A 213 -2.43 13.51 3.33
CA THR A 213 -1.67 12.43 2.73
C THR A 213 -0.19 12.51 3.10
N LEU A 214 0.42 13.70 2.98
CA LEU A 214 1.78 13.95 3.44
C LEU A 214 1.93 13.73 4.95
N GLY A 215 1.01 14.27 5.74
CA GLY A 215 1.02 14.14 7.20
C GLY A 215 1.00 12.68 7.68
N PHE A 216 0.12 11.85 7.11
CA PHE A 216 0.07 10.43 7.41
C PHE A 216 1.30 9.69 6.89
N GLY A 217 1.82 10.08 5.72
CA GLY A 217 3.07 9.56 5.17
C GLY A 217 4.24 9.71 6.13
N VAL A 218 4.51 10.94 6.61
CA VAL A 218 5.63 11.15 7.53
C VAL A 218 5.36 10.51 8.90
N ALA A 219 4.11 10.47 9.37
CA ALA A 219 3.77 9.77 10.61
C ALA A 219 4.10 8.27 10.52
N LYS A 220 3.88 7.63 9.35
CA LYS A 220 4.33 6.25 9.13
C LYS A 220 5.85 6.15 9.08
N MET A 221 6.54 7.05 8.37
CA MET A 221 7.99 7.05 8.33
C MET A 221 8.59 7.10 9.76
N ILE A 222 8.12 8.05 10.58
CA ILE A 222 8.54 8.18 12.00
C ILE A 222 8.27 6.87 12.76
N ARG A 223 7.06 6.30 12.63
CA ARG A 223 6.69 5.05 13.31
C ARG A 223 7.53 3.86 12.85
N ARG A 224 7.95 3.79 11.59
CA ARG A 224 8.76 2.68 11.05
C ARG A 224 10.23 2.76 11.45
N ILE A 225 10.69 3.94 11.89
CA ILE A 225 12.06 4.16 12.36
C ILE A 225 12.13 4.02 13.88
N GLY A 226 11.25 4.72 14.61
CA GLY A 226 11.29 4.79 16.08
C GLY A 226 10.26 3.92 16.81
N GLY A 227 9.40 3.20 16.09
CA GLY A 227 8.34 2.36 16.67
C GLY A 227 8.71 0.88 16.73
N VAL A 228 7.74 0.05 17.12
CA VAL A 228 7.93 -1.41 17.30
C VAL A 228 8.11 -2.16 15.98
N ASP A 229 7.42 -1.72 14.93
CA ASP A 229 7.35 -2.41 13.65
C ASP A 229 8.23 -1.75 12.59
N HIS A 230 9.49 -2.19 12.49
CA HIS A 230 10.46 -1.69 11.51
C HIS A 230 10.16 -2.15 10.08
N VAL A 231 10.98 -1.70 9.12
CA VAL A 231 10.89 -2.07 7.70
C VAL A 231 12.16 -2.74 7.19
N GLU A 232 12.00 -3.73 6.30
CA GLU A 232 13.10 -4.50 5.69
C GLU A 232 14.12 -3.59 4.98
N ASP A 233 13.72 -2.43 4.48
CA ASP A 233 14.60 -1.45 3.83
C ASP A 233 15.76 -0.99 4.74
N PHE A 234 15.51 -0.78 6.04
CA PHE A 234 16.54 -0.45 7.02
C PHE A 234 17.13 -1.71 7.64
N GLU A 235 16.29 -2.68 8.01
CA GLU A 235 16.74 -3.90 8.71
C GLU A 235 17.64 -4.81 7.87
N SER A 236 17.57 -4.70 6.54
CA SER A 236 18.49 -5.42 5.64
C SER A 236 19.89 -4.80 5.57
N ILE A 237 20.10 -3.58 6.08
CA ILE A 237 21.41 -2.93 6.16
C ILE A 237 22.21 -3.58 7.30
N ARG A 238 23.21 -4.38 6.94
CA ARG A 238 24.01 -5.16 7.91
C ARG A 238 24.90 -4.32 8.80
N GLU A 239 25.42 -3.20 8.29
CA GLU A 239 26.34 -2.34 9.03
C GLU A 239 25.56 -1.34 9.89
N GLY A 240 25.66 -1.49 11.22
CA GLY A 240 24.83 -0.73 12.17
C GLY A 240 25.00 0.79 12.09
N SER A 241 26.22 1.29 11.83
CA SER A 241 26.50 2.72 11.60
C SER A 241 25.75 3.24 10.37
N ILE A 242 25.87 2.55 9.23
CA ILE A 242 25.20 2.93 7.98
C ILE A 242 23.68 2.91 8.15
N ARG A 243 23.15 1.92 8.88
CA ARG A 243 21.71 1.83 9.19
C ARG A 243 21.26 3.04 10.02
N ALA A 244 21.93 3.29 11.15
CA ALA A 244 21.60 4.40 12.05
C ALA A 244 21.68 5.77 11.35
N ASP A 245 22.71 5.98 10.52
CA ASP A 245 22.85 7.21 9.74
C ASP A 245 21.71 7.37 8.71
N SER A 246 21.28 6.26 8.09
CA SER A 246 20.18 6.26 7.13
C SER A 246 18.84 6.53 7.81
N GLU A 247 18.60 5.93 8.98
CA GLU A 247 17.42 6.16 9.83
C GLU A 247 17.37 7.60 10.34
N ALA A 248 18.49 8.15 10.79
CA ALA A 248 18.58 9.53 11.28
C ALA A 248 18.23 10.54 10.19
N LYS A 249 18.79 10.39 8.98
CA LYS A 249 18.47 11.24 7.83
C LYS A 249 16.99 11.14 7.44
N ALA A 250 16.44 9.93 7.42
CA ALA A 250 15.03 9.71 7.13
C ALA A 250 14.11 10.35 8.16
N LEU A 251 14.49 10.31 9.44
CA LEU A 251 13.75 10.92 10.53
C LEU A 251 13.85 12.46 10.53
N GLU A 252 15.02 13.01 10.18
CA GLU A 252 15.21 14.45 10.01
C GLU A 252 14.31 15.00 8.88
N LEU A 253 14.32 14.32 7.73
CA LEU A 253 13.42 14.62 6.62
C LEU A 253 11.96 14.54 7.05
N ALA A 254 11.56 13.45 7.72
CA ALA A 254 10.18 13.27 8.20
C ALA A 254 9.74 14.42 9.12
N ASN A 255 10.63 14.88 10.00
CA ASN A 255 10.36 15.96 10.94
C ASN A 255 10.26 17.34 10.24
N SER A 256 11.10 17.62 9.26
CA SER A 256 10.98 18.84 8.44
C SER A 256 9.65 18.83 7.69
N HIS A 257 9.35 17.75 6.97
CA HIS A 257 8.10 17.60 6.23
C HIS A 257 6.87 17.68 7.14
N LEU A 258 6.91 17.15 8.36
CA LEU A 258 5.79 17.27 9.32
C LEU A 258 5.49 18.73 9.69
N LYS A 259 6.54 19.53 9.87
CA LYS A 259 6.44 20.95 10.27
C LYS A 259 6.01 21.83 9.09
N GLU A 260 6.47 21.50 7.90
CA GLU A 260 6.33 22.33 6.70
C GLU A 260 5.21 21.85 5.76
N LYS A 261 4.53 20.73 6.05
CA LYS A 261 3.56 20.11 5.13
C LYS A 261 2.51 21.04 4.54
N GLN A 262 2.08 22.05 5.31
CA GLN A 262 1.07 23.04 4.91
C GLN A 262 1.58 24.07 3.90
N GLN A 263 2.90 24.17 3.73
CA GLN A 263 3.56 25.10 2.81
C GLN A 263 3.77 24.48 1.43
N PHE A 264 3.78 23.15 1.31
CA PHE A 264 3.92 22.49 0.02
C PHE A 264 2.66 22.67 -0.83
N LEU A 265 2.87 23.11 -2.07
CA LEU A 265 1.86 23.27 -3.10
C LEU A 265 1.88 22.12 -4.11
N ALA A 266 3.01 21.42 -4.24
CA ALA A 266 3.16 20.31 -5.17
C ALA A 266 4.07 19.20 -4.61
N ILE A 267 3.86 17.97 -5.09
CA ILE A 267 4.69 16.82 -4.70
C ILE A 267 6.16 17.00 -5.09
N GLY A 268 6.45 17.74 -6.16
CA GLY A 268 7.80 18.12 -6.58
C GLY A 268 8.59 18.85 -5.48
N GLU A 269 7.93 19.71 -4.70
CA GLU A 269 8.56 20.43 -3.58
C GLU A 269 8.88 19.50 -2.40
N VAL A 270 8.07 18.46 -2.21
CA VAL A 270 8.27 17.42 -1.19
C VAL A 270 9.48 16.56 -1.52
N ILE A 271 9.71 16.24 -2.80
CA ILE A 271 10.82 15.40 -3.26
C ILE A 271 12.08 16.19 -3.65
N SER A 272 12.02 17.50 -3.75
CA SER A 272 13.20 18.31 -4.12
C SER A 272 14.32 18.27 -3.06
N PRO A 273 14.04 18.46 -1.75
CA PRO A 273 15.07 18.35 -0.70
C PRO A 273 15.72 16.97 -0.69
N ILE A 274 14.94 15.93 -0.99
CA ILE A 274 15.38 14.54 -1.11
C ILE A 274 16.48 14.37 -2.17
N MET A 275 16.37 15.09 -3.30
CA MET A 275 17.41 15.09 -4.33
C MET A 275 18.67 15.87 -3.92
N GLN A 276 18.57 16.78 -2.95
CA GLN A 276 19.65 17.68 -2.54
C GLN A 276 20.50 17.19 -1.36
N VAL A 277 20.05 16.19 -0.57
CA VAL A 277 20.86 15.55 0.51
C VAL A 277 22.03 14.69 -0.07
N GLN A 278 22.56 15.09 -1.22
CA GLN A 278 23.54 14.38 -2.04
C GLN A 278 25.01 14.80 -1.83
N SER A 279 25.33 15.60 -0.80
CA SER A 279 26.72 15.93 -0.44
C SER A 279 27.15 15.29 0.87
#